data_AF-A0A520MU36-F1
#
_entry.id   AF-A0A520MU36-F1
#
_cell.length_a   1.000
_cell.length_b   1.000
_cell.length_c   1.000
_cell.angle_alpha   90.00
_cell.angle_beta   90.00
_cell.angle_gamma   90.00
#
_symmetry.space_group_name_H-M   'P 1'
#
loop_
_entity.id
_entity.type
_entity.pdbx_description
1 polymer ?
#
loop_
_entity_poly.entity_id
_entity_poly.type
_entity_poly.pdbx_seq_one_letter_code
_entity_poly.pdbx_strand_id
1 'polypeptide(L)'
;MFKNNLRLLVEFIVIISGVLLSFYIDDFRQLQNKKLEKDILIGELVITAREDLKQIQNLRKDLIKVQDNIKIFLKDIQDNRKDIADKEIAINYLFISEKMSVSFFPQDGVFSQLISTGSLELIKSNALKNLLLRNFTHYLDRNQANNRTLDDLYLDFVNNVDPFITVMSKDKQDASFIYTDRIVDSFSIDSDYYLSNNFKAYLSSANTMVGKNIDMLNLFEKSYNQILELANKA
;
A
#
# COMPACT_ATOMS: atom_id res chain seq x y z
N MET A 1 51.65 27.28 51.40
CA MET A 1 50.22 26.89 51.42
C MET A 1 49.51 27.26 50.12
N PHE A 2 49.53 28.53 49.68
CA PHE A 2 48.88 28.98 48.42
C PHE A 2 49.31 28.22 47.15
N LYS A 3 50.61 27.93 46.99
CA LYS A 3 51.15 27.25 45.81
C LYS A 3 50.64 25.79 45.65
N ASN A 4 50.45 25.08 46.76
CA ASN A 4 49.89 23.72 46.76
C ASN A 4 48.39 23.75 46.43
N ASN A 5 47.65 24.71 46.97
CA ASN A 5 46.22 24.85 46.69
C ASN A 5 45.97 25.20 45.22
N LEU A 6 46.81 26.04 44.61
CA LEU A 6 46.74 26.36 43.18
C LEU A 6 47.02 25.14 42.31
N ARG A 7 48.03 24.34 42.66
CA ARG A 7 48.35 23.09 41.96
C ARG A 7 47.18 22.10 42.00
N LEU A 8 46.60 21.88 43.18
CA LEU A 8 45.45 21.00 43.35
C LEU A 8 44.22 21.47 42.57
N LEU A 9 44.00 22.79 42.49
CA LEU A 9 42.91 23.37 41.71
C LEU A 9 43.13 23.19 40.20
N VAL A 10 44.36 23.36 39.71
CA VAL A 10 44.71 23.06 38.31
C VAL A 10 44.56 21.57 38.00
N GLU A 11 45.05 20.68 38.87
CA GLU A 11 44.90 19.23 38.71
C GLU A 11 43.41 18.83 38.67
N PHE A 12 42.58 19.39 39.54
CA PHE A 12 41.13 19.19 39.52
C PHE A 12 40.48 19.66 38.21
N ILE A 13 40.81 20.86 37.73
CA ILE A 13 40.30 21.38 36.45
C ILE A 13 40.71 20.49 35.28
N VAL A 14 41.95 20.01 35.25
CA VAL A 14 42.45 19.13 34.19
C VAL A 14 41.70 17.81 34.19
N ILE A 15 41.49 17.20 35.36
CA ILE A 15 40.73 15.94 35.49
C ILE A 15 39.29 16.14 35.02
N ILE A 16 38.59 17.17 35.54
CA ILE A 16 37.20 17.45 35.15
C ILE A 16 37.09 17.76 33.65
N SER A 17 38.00 18.56 33.10
CA SER A 17 38.01 18.88 31.67
C SER A 17 38.25 17.64 30.81
N GLY A 18 39.14 16.73 31.23
CA GLY A 18 39.38 15.48 30.53
C GLY A 18 38.15 14.57 30.50
N VAL A 19 37.44 14.46 31.63
CA VAL A 19 36.18 13.69 31.73
C VAL A 19 35.10 14.31 30.85
N LEU A 20 34.89 15.62 30.93
CA LEU A 20 33.90 16.32 30.10
C LEU A 20 34.21 16.22 28.61
N LEU A 21 35.50 16.32 28.23
CA LEU A 21 35.93 16.16 26.84
C LEU A 21 35.68 14.73 26.34
N SER A 22 35.92 13.72 27.18
CA SER A 22 35.63 12.32 26.83
C SER A 22 34.14 12.11 26.56
N PHE A 23 33.26 12.64 27.42
CA PHE A 23 31.81 12.56 27.18
C PHE A 23 31.40 13.31 25.91
N TYR A 24 31.94 14.51 25.70
CA TYR A 24 31.64 15.30 24.50
C TYR A 24 32.04 14.58 23.20
N ILE A 25 33.21 13.94 23.16
CA ILE A 25 33.66 13.17 21.99
C ILE A 25 32.74 11.97 21.74
N ASP A 26 32.31 11.28 22.81
CA ASP A 26 31.41 10.15 22.68
C ASP A 26 30.02 10.58 22.18
N ASP A 27 29.43 11.63 22.76
CA ASP A 27 28.16 12.21 22.32
C ASP A 27 28.22 12.65 20.86
N PHE A 28 29.32 13.28 20.44
CA PHE A 28 29.52 13.68 19.05
C PHE A 28 29.53 12.47 18.12
N ARG A 29 30.26 11.40 18.47
CA ARG A 29 30.31 10.16 17.69
C ARG A 29 28.93 9.50 17.60
N GLN A 30 28.21 9.41 18.72
CA GLN A 30 26.86 8.85 18.76
C GLN A 30 25.90 9.65 17.86
N LEU A 31 25.97 10.99 17.91
CA LEU A 31 25.15 11.85 17.05
C LEU A 31 25.45 11.65 15.56
N GLN A 32 26.72 11.49 15.18
CA GLN A 32 27.09 11.21 13.79
C GLN A 32 26.56 9.85 13.33
N ASN A 33 26.67 8.81 14.17
CA ASN A 33 26.12 7.49 13.86
C ASN A 33 24.61 7.53 13.65
N LYS A 34 23.86 8.25 14.50
CA LYS A 34 22.40 8.41 14.32
C LYS A 34 22.02 9.17 13.06
N LYS A 35 22.82 10.17 12.65
CA LYS A 35 22.60 10.87 11.38
C LYS A 35 22.81 9.94 10.19
N LEU A 36 23.85 9.12 10.23
CA LEU A 36 24.13 8.12 9.20
C LEU A 36 23.00 7.07 9.13
N GLU A 37 22.54 6.56 10.27
CA GLU A 37 21.41 5.62 10.35
C GLU A 37 20.14 6.24 9.74
N LYS A 38 19.83 7.50 10.07
CA LYS A 38 18.74 8.25 9.44
C LYS A 38 18.92 8.33 7.92
N ASP A 39 20.11 8.66 7.42
CA ASP A 39 20.36 8.76 5.97
C ASP A 39 20.17 7.40 5.25
N ILE A 40 20.61 6.31 5.87
CA ILE A 40 20.40 4.94 5.35
C ILE A 40 18.91 4.62 5.27
N LEU A 41 18.17 4.84 6.37
CA LEU A 41 16.74 4.56 6.43
C LEU A 41 15.94 5.41 5.42
N ILE A 42 16.31 6.67 5.19
CA ILE A 42 15.71 7.48 4.12
C ILE A 42 16.01 6.89 2.74
N GLY A 43 17.22 6.38 2.51
CA GLY A 43 17.58 5.68 1.27
C GLY A 43 16.74 4.43 1.03
N GLU A 44 16.56 3.60 2.04
CA GLU A 44 15.70 2.40 2.00
C GLU A 44 14.22 2.76 1.78
N LEU A 45 13.76 3.84 2.40
CA LEU A 45 12.41 4.36 2.21
C LEU A 45 12.17 4.79 0.75
N VAL A 46 13.17 5.41 0.11
CA VAL A 46 13.10 5.77 -1.31
C VAL A 46 12.99 4.54 -2.20
N ILE A 47 13.70 3.46 -1.87
CA ILE A 47 13.63 2.19 -2.62
C ILE A 47 12.23 1.58 -2.48
N THR A 48 11.75 1.39 -1.26
CA THR A 48 10.42 0.81 -0.97
C THR A 48 9.29 1.63 -1.58
N ALA A 49 9.35 2.97 -1.51
CA ALA A 49 8.35 3.85 -2.15
C ALA A 49 8.28 3.66 -3.68
N ARG A 50 9.41 3.39 -4.35
CA ARG A 50 9.41 3.13 -5.80
C ARG A 50 8.81 1.77 -6.15
N GLU A 51 9.07 0.77 -5.32
CA GLU A 51 8.47 -0.57 -5.48
C GLU A 51 6.96 -0.52 -5.28
N ASP A 52 6.51 0.16 -4.22
CA ASP A 52 5.09 0.35 -3.91
C ASP A 52 4.38 1.13 -5.04
N LEU A 53 5.02 2.15 -5.61
CA LEU A 53 4.49 2.85 -6.79
C LEU A 53 4.27 1.91 -7.99
N LYS A 54 5.21 1.00 -8.25
CA LYS A 54 5.06 0.01 -9.34
C LYS A 54 3.90 -0.94 -9.06
N GLN A 55 3.72 -1.37 -7.80
CA GLN A 55 2.58 -2.20 -7.40
C GLN A 55 1.25 -1.45 -7.59
N ILE A 56 1.17 -0.20 -7.12
CA ILE A 56 0.00 0.66 -7.28
C ILE A 56 -0.41 0.79 -8.75
N GLN A 57 0.56 1.02 -9.65
CA GLN A 57 0.29 1.15 -11.08
C GLN A 57 -0.31 -0.14 -11.68
N ASN A 58 0.23 -1.30 -11.31
CA ASN A 58 -0.26 -2.58 -11.78
C ASN A 58 -1.68 -2.86 -11.26
N LEU A 59 -1.90 -2.72 -9.94
CA LEU A 59 -3.21 -2.94 -9.32
C LEU A 59 -4.26 -2.00 -9.90
N ARG A 60 -3.94 -0.71 -10.04
CA ARG A 60 -4.88 0.27 -10.60
C ARG A 60 -5.30 -0.08 -12.03
N LYS A 61 -4.37 -0.56 -12.87
CA LYS A 61 -4.69 -1.01 -14.23
C LYS A 61 -5.70 -2.15 -14.22
N ASP A 62 -5.52 -3.13 -13.35
CA ASP A 62 -6.45 -4.26 -13.23
C ASP A 62 -7.81 -3.80 -12.71
N LEU A 63 -7.85 -2.95 -11.69
CA LEU A 63 -9.09 -2.43 -11.12
C LEU A 63 -9.89 -1.54 -12.10
N ILE A 64 -9.20 -0.75 -12.93
CA ILE A 64 -9.87 0.01 -14.01
C ILE A 64 -10.53 -0.96 -15.00
N LYS A 65 -9.83 -2.03 -15.38
CA LYS A 65 -10.40 -3.05 -16.26
C LYS A 65 -11.57 -3.80 -15.61
N VAL A 66 -11.55 -4.02 -14.30
CA VAL A 66 -12.70 -4.53 -13.55
C VAL A 66 -13.90 -3.59 -13.71
N GLN A 67 -13.74 -2.27 -13.50
CA GLN A 67 -14.83 -1.32 -13.68
C GLN A 67 -15.37 -1.31 -15.11
N ASP A 68 -14.51 -1.42 -16.11
CA ASP A 68 -14.93 -1.47 -17.50
C ASP A 68 -15.72 -2.75 -17.81
N ASN A 69 -15.30 -3.91 -17.31
CA ASN A 69 -16.07 -5.15 -17.41
C ASN A 69 -17.43 -5.04 -16.70
N ILE A 70 -17.49 -4.40 -15.53
CA ILE A 70 -18.76 -4.18 -14.83
C ILE A 70 -19.68 -3.26 -15.65
N LYS A 71 -19.16 -2.19 -16.26
CA LYS A 71 -19.95 -1.30 -17.14
C LYS A 71 -20.52 -2.06 -18.34
N ILE A 72 -19.77 -3.00 -18.91
CA ILE A 72 -20.24 -3.86 -20.00
C ILE A 72 -21.48 -4.65 -19.54
N PHE A 73 -21.43 -5.30 -18.38
CA PHE A 73 -22.59 -6.03 -17.84
C PHE A 73 -23.77 -5.13 -17.51
N LEU A 74 -23.53 -4.00 -16.84
CA LEU A 74 -24.59 -3.04 -16.50
C LEU A 74 -25.29 -2.49 -17.75
N LYS A 75 -24.56 -2.30 -18.85
CA LYS A 75 -25.11 -1.88 -20.14
C LYS A 75 -25.94 -2.98 -20.79
N ASP A 76 -25.45 -4.22 -20.79
CA ASP A 76 -26.16 -5.36 -21.38
C ASP A 76 -27.55 -5.54 -20.73
N ILE A 77 -27.58 -5.54 -19.40
CA ILE A 77 -28.79 -5.80 -18.62
C ILE A 77 -29.73 -4.60 -18.48
N GLN A 78 -29.36 -3.44 -19.05
CA GLN A 78 -30.12 -2.18 -18.91
C GLN A 78 -31.53 -2.30 -19.50
N ASP A 79 -31.64 -2.92 -20.67
CA ASP A 79 -32.90 -3.09 -21.40
C ASP A 79 -33.59 -4.43 -21.08
N ASN A 80 -33.18 -5.09 -19.99
CA ASN A 80 -33.66 -6.41 -19.58
C ASN A 80 -33.51 -7.48 -20.68
N ARG A 81 -32.43 -7.36 -21.46
CA ARG A 81 -32.01 -8.29 -22.50
C ARG A 81 -30.59 -8.74 -22.22
N LYS A 82 -30.24 -9.91 -22.74
CA LYS A 82 -28.89 -10.48 -22.66
C LYS A 82 -28.36 -10.53 -24.08
N ASP A 83 -27.62 -9.50 -24.48
CA ASP A 83 -27.06 -9.39 -25.83
C ASP A 83 -25.62 -9.96 -25.87
N ILE A 84 -24.95 -10.06 -24.72
CA ILE A 84 -23.62 -10.68 -24.60
C ILE A 84 -23.73 -12.21 -24.54
N ALA A 85 -22.85 -12.88 -25.28
CA ALA A 85 -22.76 -14.35 -25.26
C ALA A 85 -22.18 -14.88 -23.93
N ASP A 86 -22.66 -16.03 -23.47
CA ASP A 86 -22.29 -16.64 -22.18
C ASP A 86 -20.78 -16.81 -21.99
N LYS A 87 -20.06 -17.12 -23.07
CA LYS A 87 -18.60 -17.22 -23.04
C LYS A 87 -17.93 -15.90 -22.68
N GLU A 88 -18.43 -14.80 -23.22
CA GLU A 88 -17.91 -13.45 -22.93
C GLU A 88 -18.30 -13.01 -21.52
N ILE A 89 -19.50 -13.38 -21.05
CA ILE A 89 -19.89 -13.22 -19.64
C ILE A 89 -18.90 -13.98 -18.74
N ALA A 90 -18.61 -15.24 -19.04
CA ALA A 90 -17.68 -16.04 -18.24
C ALA A 90 -16.27 -15.43 -18.17
N ILE A 91 -15.74 -14.93 -19.29
CA ILE A 91 -14.42 -14.29 -19.35
C ILE A 91 -14.39 -13.00 -18.51
N ASN A 92 -15.40 -12.15 -18.68
CA ASN A 92 -15.47 -10.88 -17.96
C ASN A 92 -15.72 -11.09 -16.46
N TYR A 93 -16.58 -12.04 -16.11
CA TYR A 93 -16.89 -12.40 -14.73
C TYR A 93 -15.67 -12.98 -14.02
N LEU A 94 -14.93 -13.90 -14.66
CA LEU A 94 -13.70 -14.44 -14.10
C LEU A 94 -12.73 -13.32 -13.72
N PHE A 95 -12.49 -12.39 -14.64
CA PHE A 95 -11.59 -11.26 -14.38
C PHE A 95 -12.09 -10.37 -13.23
N ILE A 96 -13.40 -10.09 -13.15
CA ILE A 96 -13.99 -9.33 -12.03
C ILE A 96 -13.75 -10.08 -10.72
N SER A 97 -14.16 -11.35 -10.64
CA SER A 97 -14.10 -12.16 -9.42
C SER A 97 -12.68 -12.33 -8.88
N GLU A 98 -11.68 -12.40 -9.77
CA GLU A 98 -10.27 -12.56 -9.37
C GLU A 98 -9.59 -11.26 -8.98
N LYS A 99 -9.98 -10.13 -9.56
CA LYS A 99 -9.23 -8.87 -9.44
C LYS A 99 -9.92 -7.81 -8.60
N MET A 100 -11.25 -7.86 -8.43
CA MET A 100 -12.01 -6.79 -7.77
C MET A 100 -11.64 -6.59 -6.30
N SER A 101 -11.22 -7.65 -5.61
CA SER A 101 -10.86 -7.65 -4.19
C SER A 101 -9.36 -7.61 -3.93
N VAL A 102 -8.53 -7.51 -4.98
CA VAL A 102 -7.07 -7.44 -4.81
C VAL A 102 -6.71 -6.17 -4.05
N SER A 103 -6.08 -6.38 -2.91
CA SER A 103 -5.73 -5.36 -1.94
C SER A 103 -4.29 -4.89 -2.10
N PHE A 104 -4.04 -3.61 -1.82
CA PHE A 104 -2.69 -3.05 -1.74
C PHE A 104 -2.19 -3.06 -0.28
N PHE A 105 -0.94 -3.46 -0.08
CA PHE A 105 -0.29 -3.50 1.24
C PHE A 105 1.01 -2.69 1.18
N PRO A 106 0.99 -1.41 1.61
CA PRO A 106 2.18 -0.57 1.70
C PRO A 106 3.28 -1.22 2.54
N GLN A 107 4.54 -1.06 2.14
CA GLN A 107 5.68 -1.47 2.95
C GLN A 107 6.02 -0.39 3.99
N ASP A 108 5.67 -0.62 5.26
CA ASP A 108 5.82 0.32 6.37
C ASP A 108 7.00 0.00 7.32
N GLY A 109 7.73 -1.09 7.07
CA GLY A 109 8.81 -1.56 7.93
C GLY A 109 9.93 -0.54 8.13
N VAL A 110 10.37 0.13 7.05
CA VAL A 110 11.41 1.17 7.12
C VAL A 110 10.92 2.38 7.91
N PHE A 111 9.65 2.76 7.76
CA PHE A 111 9.05 3.83 8.57
C PHE A 111 8.98 3.45 10.05
N SER A 112 8.62 2.21 10.37
CA SER A 112 8.64 1.69 11.74
C SER A 112 10.05 1.75 12.35
N GLN A 113 11.08 1.45 11.56
CA GLN A 113 12.48 1.60 11.99
C GLN A 113 12.86 3.08 12.24
N LEU A 114 12.45 4.00 11.36
CA LEU A 114 12.66 5.45 11.54
C LEU A 114 12.08 5.95 12.88
N ILE A 115 10.89 5.45 13.26
CA ILE A 115 10.27 5.75 14.56
C ILE A 115 11.07 5.12 15.71
N SER A 116 11.31 3.81 15.65
CA SER A 116 11.90 3.07 16.78
C SER A 116 13.33 3.49 17.13
N THR A 117 14.10 3.95 16.14
CA THR A 117 15.49 4.42 16.31
C THR A 117 15.55 5.91 16.69
N GLY A 118 14.41 6.62 16.65
CA GLY A 118 14.35 8.08 16.80
C GLY A 118 14.92 8.85 15.59
N SER A 119 15.26 8.14 14.51
CA SER A 119 15.79 8.74 13.27
C SER A 119 14.81 9.70 12.62
N LEU A 120 13.50 9.47 12.74
CA LEU A 120 12.48 10.39 12.25
C LEU A 120 12.69 11.82 12.77
N GLU A 121 13.12 11.97 14.03
CA GLU A 121 13.32 13.28 14.64
C GLU A 121 14.49 14.07 14.05
N LEU A 122 15.45 13.37 13.44
CA LEU A 122 16.62 13.96 12.80
C LEU A 122 16.34 14.45 11.37
N ILE A 123 15.16 14.16 10.82
CA ILE A 123 14.73 14.69 9.52
C ILE A 123 14.39 16.16 9.67
N LYS A 124 15.18 17.02 9.00
CA LYS A 124 15.02 18.48 9.05
C LYS A 124 13.75 18.98 8.35
N SER A 125 13.34 18.29 7.29
CA SER A 125 12.16 18.67 6.52
C SER A 125 10.89 18.27 7.28
N ASN A 126 10.24 19.24 7.92
CA ASN A 126 8.93 19.05 8.55
C ASN A 126 7.88 18.57 7.53
N ALA A 127 7.98 19.01 6.28
CA ALA A 127 7.11 18.56 5.21
C ALA A 127 7.26 17.05 4.95
N LEU A 128 8.50 16.54 4.88
CA LEU A 128 8.77 15.11 4.73
C LEU A 128 8.27 14.36 5.97
N LYS A 129 8.65 14.81 7.18
CA LYS A 129 8.24 14.18 8.45
C LYS A 129 6.72 14.01 8.52
N ASN A 130 5.95 15.07 8.27
CA ASN A 130 4.49 15.04 8.30
C ASN A 130 3.90 14.13 7.21
N LEU A 131 4.52 14.09 6.04
CA LEU A 131 4.08 13.23 4.94
C LEU A 131 4.28 11.75 5.28
N LEU A 132 5.43 11.38 5.86
CA LEU A 132 5.71 10.02 6.32
C LEU A 132 4.71 9.59 7.39
N LEU A 133 4.51 10.43 8.41
CA LEU A 133 3.53 10.19 9.47
C LEU A 133 2.15 9.95 8.88
N ARG A 134 1.64 10.84 8.02
CA ARG A 134 0.31 10.69 7.43
C ARG A 134 0.19 9.45 6.55
N ASN A 135 1.21 9.14 5.76
CA ASN A 135 1.21 8.00 4.83
C ASN A 135 1.16 6.66 5.56
N PHE A 136 2.02 6.49 6.54
CA PHE A 136 2.21 5.22 7.25
C PHE A 136 1.42 5.13 8.56
N THR A 137 0.49 6.06 8.80
CA THR A 137 -0.52 5.94 9.86
C THR A 137 -1.91 6.07 9.23
N HIS A 138 -2.44 7.28 9.10
CA HIS A 138 -3.81 7.54 8.66
C HIS A 138 -4.17 6.90 7.32
N TYR A 139 -3.30 6.96 6.31
CA TYR A 139 -3.61 6.34 5.02
C TYR A 139 -3.51 4.82 5.09
N LEU A 140 -2.53 4.29 5.83
CA LEU A 140 -2.39 2.85 6.07
C LEU A 140 -3.62 2.27 6.80
N ASP A 141 -4.06 2.90 7.89
CA ASP A 141 -5.23 2.47 8.66
C ASP A 141 -6.50 2.48 7.80
N ARG A 142 -6.69 3.56 7.03
CA ARG A 142 -7.83 3.69 6.12
C ARG A 142 -7.79 2.63 5.03
N ASN A 143 -6.60 2.30 4.53
CA ASN A 143 -6.41 1.27 3.53
C ASN A 143 -6.69 -0.12 4.09
N GLN A 144 -6.28 -0.43 5.32
CA GLN A 144 -6.62 -1.69 5.98
C GLN A 144 -8.14 -1.86 6.14
N ALA A 145 -8.85 -0.82 6.54
CA ALA A 145 -10.32 -0.84 6.61
C ALA A 145 -10.96 -1.02 5.22
N ASN A 146 -10.40 -0.40 4.18
CA ASN A 146 -10.84 -0.58 2.79
C ASN A 146 -10.61 -2.02 2.32
N ASN A 147 -9.43 -2.59 2.58
CA ASN A 147 -9.10 -3.98 2.24
C ASN A 147 -10.08 -4.95 2.90
N ARG A 148 -10.45 -4.73 4.17
CA ARG A 148 -11.46 -5.54 4.84
C ARG A 148 -12.82 -5.49 4.14
N THR A 149 -13.22 -4.31 3.67
CA THR A 149 -14.48 -4.13 2.94
C THR A 149 -14.45 -4.87 1.58
N LEU A 150 -13.29 -4.95 0.94
CA LEU A 150 -13.10 -5.71 -0.29
C LEU A 150 -13.18 -7.23 -0.06
N ASP A 151 -12.64 -7.72 1.06
CA ASP A 151 -12.79 -9.13 1.46
C ASP A 151 -14.26 -9.49 1.70
N ASP A 152 -15.00 -8.63 2.40
CA ASP A 152 -16.42 -8.85 2.66
C ASP A 152 -17.23 -8.83 1.34
N LEU A 153 -16.92 -7.91 0.41
CA LEU A 153 -17.51 -7.88 -0.94
C LEU A 153 -17.23 -9.18 -1.73
N TYR A 154 -16.00 -9.69 -1.65
CA TYR A 154 -15.65 -10.95 -2.30
C TYR A 154 -16.49 -12.11 -1.78
N LEU A 155 -16.63 -12.22 -0.46
CA LEU A 155 -17.47 -13.26 0.15
C LEU A 155 -18.94 -13.12 -0.24
N ASP A 156 -19.45 -11.89 -0.37
CA ASP A 156 -20.80 -11.64 -0.85
C ASP A 156 -21.00 -12.13 -2.29
N PHE A 157 -20.04 -11.91 -3.18
CA PHE A 157 -20.09 -12.45 -4.55
C PHE A 157 -20.03 -13.98 -4.55
N VAL A 158 -19.14 -14.58 -3.76
CA VAL A 158 -19.04 -16.05 -3.65
C VAL A 158 -20.35 -16.66 -3.17
N ASN A 159 -21.02 -16.04 -2.20
CA ASN A 159 -22.23 -16.60 -1.62
C ASN A 159 -23.48 -16.36 -2.48
N ASN A 160 -23.53 -15.26 -3.24
CA ASN A 160 -24.76 -14.81 -3.87
C ASN A 160 -24.72 -14.73 -5.40
N VAL A 161 -23.53 -14.71 -6.01
CA VAL A 161 -23.35 -14.63 -7.47
C VAL A 161 -22.82 -15.94 -8.05
N ASP A 162 -21.78 -16.52 -7.45
CA ASP A 162 -21.16 -17.77 -7.93
C ASP A 162 -22.12 -18.96 -8.10
N PRO A 163 -23.17 -19.14 -7.26
CA PRO A 163 -24.14 -20.21 -7.45
C PRO A 163 -24.95 -20.11 -8.75
N PHE A 164 -24.99 -18.92 -9.36
CA PHE A 164 -25.76 -18.63 -10.58
C PHE A 164 -24.86 -18.32 -11.79
N ILE A 165 -23.66 -17.81 -11.54
CA ILE A 165 -22.64 -17.52 -12.55
C ILE A 165 -21.38 -18.28 -12.14
N THR A 166 -21.28 -19.53 -12.57
CA THR A 166 -20.16 -20.40 -12.20
C THR A 166 -19.14 -20.41 -13.33
N VAL A 167 -17.88 -20.09 -13.01
CA VAL A 167 -16.76 -20.17 -13.96
C VAL A 167 -15.65 -21.04 -13.37
N MET A 168 -15.38 -22.17 -14.01
CA MET A 168 -14.21 -22.97 -13.70
C MET A 168 -13.03 -22.45 -14.51
N SER A 169 -11.92 -22.19 -13.82
CA SER A 169 -10.72 -21.61 -14.39
C SER A 169 -9.57 -22.60 -14.41
N LYS A 170 -8.64 -22.43 -15.36
CA LYS A 170 -7.34 -23.09 -15.34
C LYS A 170 -6.21 -22.08 -15.48
N ASP A 171 -5.06 -22.43 -14.91
CA ASP A 171 -3.86 -21.61 -15.00
C ASP A 171 -3.36 -21.53 -16.44
N LYS A 172 -2.91 -20.35 -16.85
CA LYS A 172 -2.22 -20.18 -18.13
C LYS A 172 -0.86 -20.86 -18.03
N GLN A 173 -0.53 -21.75 -18.98
CA GLN A 173 0.76 -22.46 -19.06
C GLN A 173 1.91 -21.45 -19.31
N ASP A 174 2.40 -20.80 -18.25
CA ASP A 174 3.72 -20.12 -18.11
C ASP A 174 3.79 -19.21 -16.86
N ALA A 175 3.04 -19.50 -15.82
CA ALA A 175 2.93 -18.57 -14.70
C ALA A 175 4.03 -18.77 -13.65
N SER A 176 4.93 -17.79 -13.60
CA SER A 176 6.05 -17.70 -12.65
C SER A 176 5.73 -16.84 -11.41
N PHE A 177 4.45 -16.54 -11.15
CA PHE A 177 4.04 -15.60 -10.10
C PHE A 177 2.94 -16.19 -9.22
N ILE A 178 2.97 -15.85 -7.92
CA ILE A 178 1.81 -15.97 -7.04
C ILE A 178 0.74 -15.07 -7.68
N TYR A 179 -0.43 -15.59 -8.06
CA TYR A 179 -1.47 -14.93 -8.92
C TYR A 179 -1.30 -15.07 -10.45
N THR A 180 -0.99 -16.28 -10.93
CA THR A 180 -1.17 -16.69 -12.33
C THR A 180 -2.45 -16.13 -12.96
N ASP A 181 -2.34 -15.48 -14.13
CA ASP A 181 -3.51 -15.18 -14.95
C ASP A 181 -4.20 -16.49 -15.34
N ARG A 182 -5.49 -16.57 -15.05
CA ARG A 182 -6.31 -17.74 -15.35
C ARG A 182 -7.17 -17.51 -16.57
N ILE A 183 -7.55 -18.61 -17.20
CA ILE A 183 -8.46 -18.63 -18.35
C ILE A 183 -9.66 -19.49 -18.03
N VAL A 184 -10.78 -19.16 -18.67
CA VAL A 184 -12.02 -19.94 -18.58
C VAL A 184 -11.78 -21.34 -19.16
N ASP A 185 -12.10 -22.36 -18.35
CA ASP A 185 -12.11 -23.76 -18.77
C ASP A 185 -13.54 -24.22 -19.10
N SER A 186 -14.47 -24.00 -18.16
CA SER A 186 -15.90 -24.24 -18.37
C SER A 186 -16.74 -23.25 -17.56
N PHE A 187 -18.02 -23.09 -17.91
CA PHE A 187 -18.92 -22.14 -17.26
C PHE A 187 -20.38 -22.57 -17.32
N SER A 188 -21.18 -22.02 -16.40
CA SER A 188 -22.65 -22.09 -16.38
C SER A 188 -23.20 -20.72 -16.01
N ILE A 189 -24.11 -20.18 -16.83
CA ILE A 189 -24.69 -18.85 -16.63
C ILE A 189 -26.21 -18.99 -16.53
N ASP A 190 -26.75 -18.75 -15.34
CA ASP A 190 -28.19 -18.58 -15.15
C ASP A 190 -28.63 -17.24 -15.77
N SER A 191 -29.43 -17.31 -16.84
CA SER A 191 -29.86 -16.13 -17.59
C SER A 191 -30.90 -15.30 -16.84
N ASP A 192 -31.74 -15.91 -16.02
CA ASP A 192 -32.75 -15.20 -15.23
C ASP A 192 -32.06 -14.43 -14.09
N TYR A 193 -31.08 -15.05 -13.43
CA TYR A 193 -30.26 -14.38 -12.44
C TYR A 193 -29.41 -13.27 -13.05
N TYR A 194 -28.80 -13.50 -14.22
CA TYR A 194 -28.01 -12.49 -14.93
C TYR A 194 -28.82 -11.21 -15.21
N LEU A 195 -30.10 -11.34 -15.56
CA LEU A 195 -30.99 -10.20 -15.81
C LEU A 195 -31.61 -9.61 -14.53
N SER A 196 -31.44 -10.27 -13.38
CA SER A 196 -32.09 -9.91 -12.12
C SER A 196 -31.58 -8.58 -11.55
N ASN A 197 -32.43 -7.96 -10.72
CA ASN A 197 -32.04 -6.79 -9.94
C ASN A 197 -30.96 -7.11 -8.89
N ASN A 198 -30.86 -8.37 -8.45
CA ASN A 198 -29.85 -8.79 -7.49
C ASN A 198 -28.45 -8.71 -8.12
N PHE A 199 -28.27 -9.27 -9.32
CA PHE A 199 -26.98 -9.17 -10.01
C PHE A 199 -26.62 -7.72 -10.34
N LYS A 200 -27.60 -6.91 -10.79
CA LYS A 200 -27.41 -5.45 -10.97
C LYS A 200 -26.91 -4.76 -9.70
N ALA A 201 -27.49 -5.09 -8.54
CA ALA A 201 -27.10 -4.51 -7.26
C ALA A 201 -25.68 -4.92 -6.84
N TYR A 202 -25.29 -6.18 -7.04
CA TYR A 202 -23.92 -6.65 -6.79
C TYR A 202 -22.91 -5.96 -7.68
N LEU A 203 -23.17 -5.85 -8.98
CA LEU A 203 -22.31 -5.12 -9.92
C LEU A 203 -22.16 -3.65 -9.55
N SER A 204 -23.25 -2.97 -9.20
CA SER A 204 -23.21 -1.57 -8.76
C SER A 204 -22.38 -1.38 -7.48
N SER A 205 -22.55 -2.31 -6.52
CA SER A 205 -21.78 -2.31 -5.27
C SER A 205 -20.29 -2.54 -5.52
N ALA A 206 -19.95 -3.53 -6.36
CA ALA A 206 -18.58 -3.80 -6.76
C ALA A 206 -17.94 -2.61 -7.48
N ASN A 207 -18.64 -1.99 -8.44
CA ASN A 207 -18.13 -0.82 -9.16
C ASN A 207 -17.80 0.34 -8.20
N THR A 208 -18.64 0.53 -7.18
CA THR A 208 -18.44 1.57 -6.16
C THR A 208 -17.25 1.24 -5.27
N MET A 209 -17.11 0.00 -4.78
CA MET A 209 -15.99 -0.38 -3.91
C MET A 209 -14.66 -0.39 -4.66
N VAL A 210 -14.63 -0.90 -5.89
CA VAL A 210 -13.45 -0.84 -6.76
C VAL A 210 -13.04 0.61 -7.02
N GLY A 211 -14.01 1.52 -7.24
CA GLY A 211 -13.75 2.94 -7.37
C GLY A 211 -13.08 3.55 -6.13
N LYS A 212 -13.59 3.23 -4.93
CA LYS A 212 -12.96 3.66 -3.66
C LYS A 212 -11.54 3.12 -3.50
N ASN A 213 -11.29 1.89 -3.93
CA ASN A 213 -9.94 1.30 -3.90
C ASN A 213 -8.99 2.07 -4.84
N ILE A 214 -9.44 2.37 -6.07
CA ILE A 214 -8.67 3.20 -7.01
C ILE A 214 -8.36 4.58 -6.41
N ASP A 215 -9.32 5.21 -5.71
CA ASP A 215 -9.09 6.50 -5.04
C ASP A 215 -8.02 6.41 -3.94
N MET A 216 -8.02 5.32 -3.15
CA MET A 216 -6.97 5.06 -2.16
C MET A 216 -5.60 4.85 -2.81
N LEU A 217 -5.53 4.09 -3.91
CA LEU A 217 -4.30 3.91 -4.68
C LEU A 217 -3.75 5.23 -5.22
N ASN A 218 -4.62 6.10 -5.74
CA ASN A 218 -4.23 7.44 -6.22
C ASN A 218 -3.69 8.32 -5.08
N LEU A 219 -4.27 8.19 -3.88
CA LEU A 219 -3.81 8.91 -2.69
C LEU A 219 -2.40 8.49 -2.28
N PHE A 220 -2.12 7.18 -2.24
CA PHE A 220 -0.78 6.66 -2.00
C PHE A 220 0.19 7.05 -3.10
N GLU A 221 -0.18 6.94 -4.38
CA GLU A 221 0.69 7.33 -5.49
C GLU A 221 1.13 8.79 -5.36
N LYS A 222 0.19 9.70 -5.08
CA LYS A 222 0.51 11.11 -4.84
C LYS A 222 1.45 11.28 -3.65
N SER A 223 1.18 10.59 -2.55
CA SER A 223 1.99 10.64 -1.33
C SER A 223 3.41 10.15 -1.58
N TYR A 224 3.59 8.99 -2.22
CA TYR A 224 4.90 8.44 -2.55
C TYR A 224 5.70 9.33 -3.50
N ASN A 225 5.07 9.90 -4.53
CA ASN A 225 5.76 10.85 -5.41
C ASN A 225 6.28 12.07 -4.64
N GLN A 226 5.50 12.59 -3.69
CA GLN A 226 5.94 13.68 -2.81
C GLN A 226 7.06 13.25 -1.85
N ILE A 227 7.00 12.03 -1.31
CA ILE A 227 8.07 11.46 -0.47
C ILE A 227 9.37 11.41 -1.27
N LEU A 228 9.33 10.89 -2.50
CA LEU A 228 10.50 10.80 -3.37
C LEU A 228 11.10 12.16 -3.71
N GLU A 229 10.27 13.17 -3.95
CA GLU A 229 10.74 14.53 -4.23
C GLU A 229 11.46 15.16 -3.02
N LEU A 230 10.90 14.95 -1.83
CA LEU A 230 11.39 15.56 -0.59
C LEU A 230 12.57 14.80 0.02
N ALA A 231 12.62 13.47 -0.14
CA ALA A 231 13.71 12.63 0.36
C ALA A 231 15.06 12.98 -0.29
N ASN A 232 15.05 13.39 -1.56
CA ASN A 232 16.26 13.87 -2.25
C ASN A 232 16.83 15.18 -1.67
N LYS A 233 16.09 15.85 -0.78
CA LYS A 233 16.44 17.13 -0.15
C LYS A 233 16.59 17.01 1.38
N ALA A 234 16.51 15.80 1.93
CA ALA A 234 16.37 15.51 3.37
C ALA A 234 17.70 15.37 4.14
#